data_AF-F3GCK5-F1
#
_entry.id   AF-F3GCK5-F1
#
_cell.length_a   1.000
_cell.length_b   1.000
_cell.length_c   1.000
_cell.angle_alpha   90.00
_cell.angle_beta   90.00
_cell.angle_gamma   90.00
#
_symmetry.space_group_name_H-M   'P 1'
#
loop_
_entity.id
_entity.type
_entity.pdbx_description
1 polymer ?
#
loop_
_entity_poly.entity_id
_entity_poly.type
_entity_poly.pdbx_seq_one_letter_code
_entity_poly.pdbx_strand_id
1 'polypeptide(L)'
;MLVVAATAQATDYYVAPNGDDHAAGTKGAPLRTIMRAQQAAKAGDTVYFRGGLYAYTAGINRCASRTDTVNAITLNNSGSENKPIRYWAYPGETPVFDFSAMKDDCRVKGFNVTGSWLHLKGLEVKGVPQQPENHLNHESWGIWNSGSP
;
A
#
# COMPACT_ATOMS: atom_id res chain seq x y z
N MET A 1 20.90 -18.46 -31.06
CA MET A 1 19.75 -18.37 -30.12
C MET A 1 19.39 -16.90 -30.00
N LEU A 2 18.32 -16.47 -30.68
CA LEU A 2 17.89 -15.07 -30.68
C LEU A 2 17.02 -14.85 -29.43
N VAL A 3 17.53 -14.11 -28.45
CA VAL A 3 16.73 -13.70 -27.29
C VAL A 3 15.92 -12.48 -27.73
N VAL A 4 14.63 -12.68 -27.99
CA VAL A 4 13.70 -11.57 -28.16
C VAL A 4 13.46 -10.97 -26.77
N ALA A 5 14.05 -9.81 -26.50
CA ALA A 5 13.73 -9.04 -25.31
C ALA A 5 12.31 -8.49 -25.45
N ALA A 6 11.33 -9.15 -24.84
CA ALA A 6 9.98 -8.60 -24.73
C ALA A 6 10.05 -7.34 -23.86
N THR A 7 9.80 -6.16 -24.43
CA THR A 7 9.58 -4.96 -23.64
C THR A 7 8.24 -5.11 -22.94
N ALA A 8 8.25 -5.52 -21.67
CA ALA A 8 7.07 -5.49 -20.84
C ALA A 8 6.53 -4.07 -20.79
N GLN A 9 5.36 -3.86 -21.41
CA GLN A 9 4.66 -2.59 -21.38
C GLN A 9 4.16 -2.34 -19.95
N ALA A 10 4.32 -1.10 -19.48
CA ALA A 10 3.78 -0.68 -18.19
C ALA A 10 2.26 -0.93 -18.15
N THR A 11 1.82 -1.59 -17.08
CA THR A 11 0.41 -1.92 -16.84
C THR A 11 -0.18 -0.96 -15.82
N ASP A 12 -1.42 -0.54 -16.05
CA ASP A 12 -2.20 0.23 -15.10
C ASP A 12 -3.18 -0.69 -14.34
N TYR A 13 -3.05 -0.73 -13.02
CA TYR A 13 -3.97 -1.37 -12.11
C TYR A 13 -4.86 -0.33 -11.44
N TYR A 14 -6.11 -0.72 -11.15
CA TYR A 14 -7.07 0.14 -10.48
C TYR A 14 -7.56 -0.54 -9.21
N VAL A 15 -7.57 0.21 -8.11
CA VAL A 15 -8.03 -0.26 -6.80
C VAL A 15 -9.16 0.64 -6.33
N ALA A 16 -10.27 0.07 -5.85
CA ALA A 16 -11.42 0.82 -5.35
C ALA A 16 -11.97 0.17 -4.06
N PRO A 17 -12.55 0.94 -3.11
CA PRO A 17 -13.12 0.36 -1.89
C PRO A 17 -14.23 -0.67 -2.14
N ASN A 18 -14.97 -0.52 -3.24
CA ASN A 18 -16.03 -1.42 -3.69
C ASN A 18 -15.58 -2.39 -4.81
N GLY A 19 -14.28 -2.55 -5.02
CA GLY A 19 -13.72 -3.50 -5.99
C GLY A 19 -13.76 -4.95 -5.51
N ASP A 20 -13.13 -5.84 -6.28
CA ASP A 20 -12.99 -7.27 -5.98
C ASP A 20 -11.55 -7.75 -6.26
N ASP A 21 -10.93 -8.46 -5.32
CA ASP A 21 -9.56 -8.98 -5.49
C ASP A 21 -9.46 -10.13 -6.50
N HIS A 22 -10.60 -10.69 -6.93
CA HIS A 22 -10.70 -11.63 -8.04
C HIS A 22 -10.89 -10.95 -9.41
N ALA A 23 -11.09 -9.63 -9.45
CA ALA A 23 -11.25 -8.89 -10.69
C ALA A 23 -9.92 -8.75 -11.47
N ALA A 24 -10.01 -8.32 -12.72
CA ALA A 24 -8.86 -8.13 -13.60
C ALA A 24 -7.96 -6.93 -13.22
N GLY A 25 -8.44 -6.03 -12.35
CA GLY A 25 -7.73 -4.82 -11.95
C GLY A 25 -7.72 -3.71 -12.99
N THR A 26 -8.66 -3.72 -13.93
CA THR A 26 -8.88 -2.64 -14.90
C THR A 26 -9.76 -1.55 -14.32
N LYS A 27 -9.84 -0.39 -14.99
CA LYS A 27 -10.70 0.73 -14.52
C LYS A 27 -12.18 0.33 -14.33
N GLY A 28 -12.68 -0.56 -15.19
CA GLY A 28 -14.07 -1.05 -15.13
C GLY A 28 -14.27 -2.24 -14.18
N ALA A 29 -13.20 -2.92 -13.78
CA ALA A 29 -13.23 -4.05 -12.85
C ALA A 29 -12.04 -3.93 -11.87
N PRO A 30 -12.09 -2.96 -10.93
CA PRO A 30 -10.98 -2.65 -10.05
C PRO A 30 -10.78 -3.74 -8.99
N LEU A 31 -9.52 -3.89 -8.55
CA LEU A 31 -9.17 -4.67 -7.37
C LEU A 31 -9.73 -4.00 -6.11
N ARG A 32 -9.97 -4.79 -5.06
CA ARG A 32 -10.43 -4.25 -3.78
C ARG A 32 -9.28 -3.74 -2.92
N THR A 33 -8.19 -4.49 -2.86
CA THR A 33 -7.10 -4.25 -1.91
C THR A 33 -5.82 -3.79 -2.60
N ILE A 34 -5.10 -2.90 -1.91
CA ILE A 34 -3.75 -2.51 -2.29
C ILE A 34 -2.79 -3.70 -2.33
N MET A 35 -2.94 -4.66 -1.42
CA MET A 35 -2.07 -5.84 -1.35
C MET A 35 -2.17 -6.69 -2.62
N ARG A 36 -3.39 -6.88 -3.14
CA ARG A 36 -3.60 -7.62 -4.38
C ARG A 36 -2.99 -6.92 -5.59
N ALA A 37 -3.08 -5.58 -5.65
CA ALA A 37 -2.48 -4.78 -6.72
C ALA A 37 -0.95 -4.75 -6.63
N GLN A 38 -0.40 -4.57 -5.43
CA GLN A 38 1.04 -4.66 -5.13
C GLN A 38 1.62 -5.98 -5.61
N GLN A 39 0.98 -7.12 -5.29
CA GLN A 39 1.43 -8.44 -5.73
C GLN A 39 1.52 -8.58 -7.27
N ALA A 40 0.69 -7.86 -8.01
CA ALA A 40 0.68 -7.89 -9.47
C ALA A 40 1.67 -6.89 -10.11
N ALA A 41 1.90 -5.75 -9.45
CA ALA A 41 2.68 -4.64 -9.97
C ALA A 41 4.18 -4.98 -10.10
N LYS A 42 4.77 -4.58 -11.22
CA LYS A 42 6.19 -4.71 -11.56
C LYS A 42 6.79 -3.35 -11.89
N ALA A 43 8.12 -3.29 -11.97
CA ALA A 43 8.84 -2.06 -12.32
C ALA A 43 8.29 -1.39 -13.58
N GLY A 44 7.89 -0.13 -13.45
CA GLY A 44 7.28 0.68 -14.51
C GLY A 44 5.76 0.79 -14.45
N ASP A 45 5.07 -0.10 -13.72
CA ASP A 45 3.61 -0.12 -13.60
C ASP A 45 3.06 1.04 -12.77
N THR A 46 1.76 1.29 -12.91
CA THR A 46 1.02 2.25 -12.09
C THR A 46 -0.18 1.58 -11.44
N VAL A 47 -0.33 1.77 -10.14
CA VAL A 47 -1.50 1.41 -9.35
C VAL A 47 -2.26 2.70 -9.04
N TYR A 48 -3.43 2.86 -9.66
CA TYR A 48 -4.36 3.94 -9.42
C TYR A 48 -5.36 3.59 -8.32
N PHE A 49 -5.49 4.45 -7.32
CA PHE A 49 -6.49 4.36 -6.27
C PHE A 49 -7.68 5.26 -6.61
N ARG A 50 -8.87 4.68 -6.66
CA ARG A 50 -10.13 5.41 -6.83
C ARG A 50 -10.50 6.13 -5.53
N GLY A 51 -11.31 7.17 -5.65
CA GLY A 51 -11.79 7.95 -4.51
C GLY A 51 -12.62 7.09 -3.56
N GLY A 52 -12.54 7.42 -2.28
CA GLY A 52 -13.30 6.76 -1.23
C GLY A 52 -12.44 6.30 -0.05
N LEU A 53 -13.10 5.64 0.90
CA LEU A 53 -12.51 5.24 2.17
C LEU A 53 -11.98 3.81 2.11
N TYR A 54 -10.69 3.64 2.37
CA TYR A 54 -10.01 2.36 2.54
C TYR A 54 -9.79 2.13 4.04
N ALA A 55 -10.71 1.42 4.68
CA ALA A 55 -10.70 1.19 6.12
C ALA A 55 -9.88 -0.05 6.51
N TYR A 56 -8.99 0.12 7.49
CA TYR A 56 -8.17 -0.94 8.07
C TYR A 56 -8.52 -1.14 9.53
N THR A 57 -8.74 -2.40 9.91
CA THR A 57 -9.14 -2.79 11.26
C THR A 57 -8.09 -3.63 11.98
N ALA A 58 -7.09 -4.13 11.25
CA ALA A 58 -6.01 -4.95 11.80
C ALA A 58 -4.76 -4.90 10.90
N GLY A 59 -3.61 -5.23 11.47
CA GLY A 59 -2.38 -5.49 10.72
C GLY A 59 -2.43 -6.78 9.91
N ILE A 60 -1.57 -6.90 8.90
CA ILE A 60 -1.38 -8.15 8.13
C ILE A 60 -0.58 -9.19 8.92
N ASN A 61 0.16 -8.76 9.93
CA ASN A 61 0.85 -9.59 10.90
C ASN A 61 0.27 -9.38 12.30
N ARG A 62 0.54 -10.30 13.23
CA ARG A 62 0.09 -10.20 14.63
C ARG A 62 1.20 -9.63 15.50
N CYS A 63 0.84 -8.86 16.52
CA CYS A 63 1.78 -8.45 17.57
C CYS A 63 2.28 -9.70 18.33
N ALA A 64 3.59 -9.97 18.32
CA ALA A 64 4.18 -10.99 19.20
C ALA A 64 4.31 -10.49 20.65
N SER A 65 4.44 -9.18 20.84
CA SER A 65 4.45 -8.51 22.13
C SER A 65 3.90 -7.08 21.98
N ARG A 66 3.67 -6.42 23.11
CA ARG A 66 3.27 -5.00 23.12
C ARG A 66 4.31 -4.04 22.57
N THR A 67 5.58 -4.43 22.53
CA THR A 67 6.68 -3.64 21.96
C THR A 67 6.96 -4.00 20.51
N ASP A 68 6.24 -4.95 19.91
CA ASP A 68 6.40 -5.34 18.51
C ASP A 68 5.84 -4.28 17.54
N THR A 69 5.83 -4.57 16.24
CA THR A 69 5.23 -3.74 15.19
C THR A 69 4.31 -4.55 14.29
N VAL A 70 3.16 -3.98 13.95
CA VAL A 70 2.30 -4.45 12.87
C VAL A 70 2.28 -3.50 11.69
N ASN A 71 2.11 -4.07 10.50
CA ASN A 71 1.94 -3.32 9.25
C ASN A 71 0.50 -3.50 8.77
N ALA A 72 -0.22 -2.41 8.49
CA ALA A 72 -1.52 -2.52 7.83
C ALA A 72 -1.37 -2.74 6.31
N ILE A 73 -0.37 -2.10 5.71
CA ILE A 73 -0.02 -2.21 4.30
C ILE A 73 1.50 -2.41 4.21
N THR A 74 1.94 -3.34 3.35
CA THR A 74 3.35 -3.49 3.01
C THR A 74 3.55 -3.29 1.51
N LEU A 75 4.40 -2.32 1.14
CA LEU A 75 4.85 -2.10 -0.24
C LEU A 75 6.30 -2.57 -0.37
N ASN A 76 6.49 -3.82 -0.80
CA ASN A 76 7.79 -4.47 -0.84
C ASN A 76 8.30 -4.82 -2.24
N ASN A 77 7.50 -4.68 -3.30
CA ASN A 77 8.05 -4.76 -4.65
C ASN A 77 8.81 -3.48 -4.96
N SER A 78 9.91 -3.62 -5.71
CA SER A 78 10.74 -2.51 -6.14
C SER A 78 10.51 -2.21 -7.61
N GLY A 79 10.53 -0.91 -7.94
CA GLY A 79 10.80 -0.48 -9.30
C GLY A 79 12.28 -0.63 -9.65
N SER A 80 12.67 0.04 -10.73
CA SER A 80 14.07 0.27 -11.05
C SER A 80 14.30 1.73 -11.42
N GLU A 81 15.56 2.10 -11.55
CA GLU A 81 15.94 3.39 -12.15
C GLU A 81 15.16 3.60 -13.46
N ASN A 82 14.55 4.78 -13.60
CA ASN A 82 13.67 5.19 -14.71
C ASN A 82 12.37 4.38 -14.90
N LYS A 83 12.11 3.34 -14.10
CA LYS A 83 10.88 2.54 -14.11
C LYS A 83 10.34 2.32 -12.69
N PRO A 84 9.97 3.41 -11.98
CA PRO A 84 9.40 3.27 -10.65
C PRO A 84 8.05 2.56 -10.71
N ILE A 85 7.64 1.92 -9.61
CA ILE A 85 6.23 1.54 -9.42
C ILE A 85 5.52 2.74 -8.83
N ARG A 86 4.40 3.15 -9.46
CA ARG A 86 3.64 4.32 -9.05
C ARG A 86 2.39 3.89 -8.27
N TYR A 87 2.17 4.47 -7.10
CA TYR A 87 0.98 4.26 -6.26
C TYR A 87 0.25 5.59 -6.12
N TRP A 88 -0.66 5.87 -7.05
CA TRP A 88 -1.20 7.21 -7.26
C TRP A 88 -2.71 7.26 -7.04
N ALA A 89 -3.22 8.36 -6.49
CA ALA A 89 -4.63 8.68 -6.63
C ALA A 89 -4.99 8.80 -8.11
N TYR A 90 -6.18 8.29 -8.47
CA TYR A 90 -6.74 8.53 -9.78
C TYR A 90 -7.00 10.03 -9.96
N PRO A 91 -6.68 10.64 -11.13
CA PRO A 91 -6.79 12.08 -11.30
C PRO A 91 -8.18 12.63 -10.93
N GLY A 92 -8.19 13.63 -10.04
CA GLY A 92 -9.43 14.27 -9.56
C GLY A 92 -10.18 13.50 -8.46
N GLU A 93 -9.65 12.37 -7.99
CA GLU A 93 -10.26 11.57 -6.92
C GLU A 93 -9.39 11.56 -5.65
N THR A 94 -10.02 11.42 -4.48
CA THR A 94 -9.36 11.43 -3.17
C THR A 94 -9.49 10.06 -2.48
N PRO A 95 -8.48 9.18 -2.58
CA PRO A 95 -8.42 7.95 -1.79
C PRO A 95 -7.95 8.25 -0.36
N VAL A 96 -8.75 7.85 0.63
CA VAL A 96 -8.47 8.05 2.06
C VAL A 96 -8.21 6.71 2.72
N PHE A 97 -6.98 6.49 3.19
CA PHE A 97 -6.59 5.33 3.98
C PHE A 97 -6.79 5.62 5.46
N ASP A 98 -7.74 4.92 6.07
CA ASP A 98 -8.18 5.15 7.44
C ASP A 98 -7.86 3.95 8.32
N PHE A 99 -7.00 4.19 9.31
CA PHE A 99 -6.50 3.20 10.25
C PHE A 99 -7.14 3.34 11.65
N SER A 100 -8.08 4.28 11.83
CA SER A 100 -8.65 4.63 13.14
C SER A 100 -9.36 3.47 13.84
N ALA A 101 -9.78 2.45 13.09
CA ALA A 101 -10.42 1.27 13.61
C ALA A 101 -9.43 0.16 14.04
N MET A 102 -8.13 0.32 13.83
CA MET A 102 -7.13 -0.68 14.23
C MET A 102 -7.02 -0.83 15.74
N LYS A 103 -6.97 -2.08 16.21
CA LYS A 103 -6.91 -2.45 17.64
C LYS A 103 -5.71 -3.28 18.03
N ASP A 104 -4.74 -3.46 17.13
CA ASP A 104 -3.49 -4.17 17.42
C ASP A 104 -2.73 -3.48 18.56
N ASP A 105 -2.56 -4.18 19.69
CA ASP A 105 -1.93 -3.69 20.93
C ASP A 105 -0.40 -3.63 20.85
N CYS A 106 0.15 -3.04 19.78
CA CYS A 106 1.57 -2.77 19.58
C CYS A 106 1.77 -1.57 18.64
N ARG A 107 3.01 -1.31 18.18
CA ARG A 107 3.29 -0.19 17.27
C ARG A 107 2.63 -0.44 15.92
N VAL A 108 2.00 0.57 15.33
CA VAL A 108 1.31 0.45 14.05
C VAL A 108 2.05 1.22 12.95
N LYS A 109 2.29 0.56 11.82
CA LYS A 109 2.67 1.20 10.55
C LYS A 109 1.49 1.12 9.59
N GLY A 110 0.94 2.27 9.22
CA GLY A 110 -0.11 2.35 8.19
C GLY A 110 0.44 1.80 6.86
N PHE A 111 1.47 2.46 6.34
CA PHE A 111 2.26 1.97 5.21
C PHE A 111 3.67 1.60 5.67
N ASN A 112 4.07 0.35 5.47
CA ASN A 112 5.44 -0.12 5.59
C ASN A 112 6.04 -0.25 4.19
N VAL A 113 6.86 0.71 3.80
CA VAL A 113 7.48 0.82 2.47
C VAL A 113 8.91 0.30 2.56
N THR A 114 9.16 -0.87 1.98
CA THR A 114 10.49 -1.49 1.94
C THR A 114 11.03 -1.64 0.52
N GLY A 115 10.16 -1.55 -0.49
CA GLY A 115 10.55 -1.52 -1.89
C GLY A 115 11.24 -0.21 -2.27
N SER A 116 12.15 -0.28 -3.24
CA SER A 116 12.88 0.86 -3.80
C SER A 116 12.22 1.37 -5.09
N TRP A 117 12.57 2.58 -5.54
CA TRP A 117 12.01 3.20 -6.75
C TRP A 117 10.47 3.23 -6.72
N LEU A 118 9.89 3.67 -5.61
CA LEU A 118 8.44 3.79 -5.44
C LEU A 118 8.01 5.27 -5.45
N HIS A 119 6.89 5.55 -6.11
CA HIS A 119 6.32 6.90 -6.15
C HIS A 119 4.88 6.90 -5.68
N LEU A 120 4.67 7.33 -4.43
CA LEU A 120 3.35 7.53 -3.84
C LEU A 120 2.89 8.96 -4.10
N LYS A 121 1.65 9.17 -4.56
CA LYS A 121 1.14 10.52 -4.89
C LYS A 121 -0.36 10.64 -4.66
N GLY A 122 -0.77 11.71 -3.96
CA GLY A 122 -2.19 12.07 -3.79
C GLY A 122 -2.98 11.17 -2.85
N LEU A 123 -2.31 10.37 -2.02
CA LEU A 123 -2.97 9.49 -1.05
C LEU A 123 -3.15 10.23 0.28
N GLU A 124 -4.35 10.20 0.85
CA GLU A 124 -4.59 10.69 2.20
C GLU A 124 -4.46 9.55 3.21
N VAL A 125 -3.75 9.80 4.31
CA VAL A 125 -3.51 8.83 5.38
C VAL A 125 -3.96 9.44 6.70
N LYS A 126 -4.86 8.76 7.43
CA LYS A 126 -5.35 9.24 8.72
C LYS A 126 -5.56 8.11 9.74
N GLY A 127 -5.54 8.50 11.01
CA GLY A 127 -6.01 7.64 12.10
C GLY A 127 -5.11 6.46 12.45
N VAL A 128 -3.82 6.46 12.10
CA VAL A 128 -2.91 5.41 12.60
C VAL A 128 -2.82 5.53 14.13
N PRO A 129 -3.28 4.53 14.89
CA PRO A 129 -3.41 4.68 16.33
C PRO A 129 -2.08 4.38 17.03
N GLN A 130 -1.76 5.20 18.01
CA GLN A 130 -1.00 4.75 19.16
C GLN A 130 -2.02 4.22 20.18
N GLN A 131 -1.90 2.96 20.60
CA GLN A 131 -2.92 2.36 21.45
C GLN A 131 -2.89 2.98 22.85
N PRO A 132 -4.03 3.44 23.39
CA PRO A 132 -4.07 4.23 24.62
C PRO A 132 -3.57 3.45 25.84
N GLU A 133 -3.84 2.14 25.90
CA GLU A 133 -3.44 1.28 27.02
C GLU A 133 -2.00 0.73 26.89
N ASN A 134 -1.32 1.01 25.76
CA ASN A 134 0.05 0.58 25.54
C ASN A 134 1.03 1.68 25.95
N HIS A 135 1.50 1.61 27.19
CA HIS A 135 2.48 2.54 27.74
C HIS A 135 3.94 2.06 27.60
N LEU A 136 4.19 1.01 26.83
CA LEU A 136 5.54 0.43 26.66
C LEU A 136 6.31 1.01 25.46
N ASN A 137 5.64 1.80 24.63
CA ASN A 137 6.21 2.51 23.48
C ASN A 137 5.34 3.71 23.11
N HIS A 138 5.93 4.65 22.38
CA HIS A 138 5.28 5.91 22.03
C HIS A 138 5.43 6.26 20.54
N GLU A 139 5.47 5.24 19.68
CA GLU A 139 5.72 5.45 18.26
C GLU A 139 4.81 4.56 17.39
N SER A 140 4.11 5.22 16.47
CA SER A 140 3.36 4.60 15.38
C SER A 140 3.40 5.57 14.20
N TRP A 141 3.33 5.04 12.98
CA TRP A 141 3.68 5.80 11.78
C TRP A 141 2.59 5.68 10.73
N GLY A 142 2.14 6.83 10.21
CA GLY A 142 1.34 6.88 8.99
C GLY A 142 2.03 6.14 7.85
N ILE A 143 3.29 6.48 7.62
CA ILE A 143 4.15 5.89 6.61
C ILE A 143 5.54 5.70 7.21
N TRP A 144 6.05 4.47 7.17
CA TRP A 144 7.43 4.10 7.48
C TRP A 144 8.12 3.71 6.17
N ASN A 145 9.20 4.40 5.81
CA ASN A 145 9.96 4.10 4.58
C ASN A 145 11.39 3.69 4.92
N SER A 146 11.79 2.51 4.44
CA SER A 146 13.17 2.03 4.46
C SER A 146 13.66 1.57 3.08
N GLY A 147 12.92 1.87 2.02
CA GLY A 147 13.37 1.69 0.64
C GLY A 147 14.33 2.79 0.22
N SER A 148 15.01 2.58 -0.91
CA SER A 148 15.93 3.55 -1.49
C SER A 148 15.35 4.22 -2.73
N PRO A 149 15.85 5.42 -3.11
CA PRO A 149 15.64 5.97 -4.43
C PRO A 149 15.83 4.91 -5.49
#